data_AF-A0A0Q9TRG2-F1
#
_entry.id   AF-A0A0Q9TRG2-F1
#
_cell.length_a   1.000
_cell.length_b   1.000
_cell.length_c   1.000
_cell.angle_alpha   90.00
_cell.angle_beta   90.00
_cell.angle_gamma   90.00
#
_symmetry.space_group_name_H-M   'P 1'
#
loop_
_entity.id
_entity.type
_entity.pdbx_description
1 polymer ?
#
loop_
_entity_poly.entity_id
_entity_poly.type
_entity_poly.pdbx_seq_one_letter_code
_entity_poly.pdbx_strand_id
1 'polypeptide(L)'
;MTSTQPTPQTRTPHCTIVPPYMLEALAASDEPALAAHAREALRHDEELRSSRHTPTARPTTRRAPRREDVTSPTAHGTGPHRTIADAQGSQTTPGTTVRTEGAAASGDVAVNEAYDGLGATWELWSTAYDRDSLDGKGMPLLATVHYGRNYDNAFWDGSQMVFGDGDGVVFERFTQSLDVIGHELAHGVTEHTAGLLYQGQSGALNESISDVFGVLVKQKTLGQSAAQADWLVGADLLNPSVQGRALRDMRNPGTAYDDPRLGKDPQPAHMDDYVETQDDNGGVHINSGIPNRAFVLAADAIGGNAWEGPGAIWYAVVSGDGIKADCDFATFAGLTVAAAGSAHGDGSAEQTAVRSAWEQVGVLTAAAGAPVGEAGGAGGSTPTPGPAGGGPSGQVPGADAQVLLRRSGGFAGQVRERRLALGDLSERDAKDWQHLLAAPTLQRIAASTERTHPDAYIYSVVCDEAGCDVTLQEPHLPEAIHSLFERTLADD
;
A
#
# COMPACT_ATOMS: atom_id res chain seq x y z
N MET A 1 38.83 -4.89 -25.71
CA MET A 1 37.46 -4.44 -26.03
C MET A 1 36.49 -5.37 -25.33
N THR A 2 36.19 -5.09 -24.06
CA THR A 2 35.26 -5.86 -23.25
C THR A 2 33.92 -5.13 -23.28
N SER A 3 32.96 -5.75 -23.96
CA SER A 3 31.57 -5.29 -24.05
C SER A 3 30.89 -5.49 -22.70
N THR A 4 30.53 -4.40 -22.03
CA THR A 4 29.67 -4.39 -20.85
C THR A 4 28.23 -4.59 -21.30
N GLN A 5 27.62 -5.72 -20.90
CA GLN A 5 26.17 -5.89 -21.03
C GLN A 5 25.43 -4.96 -20.08
N PRO A 6 24.27 -4.40 -20.49
CA PRO A 6 23.44 -3.57 -19.62
C PRO A 6 22.79 -4.43 -18.52
N THR A 7 22.83 -3.92 -17.29
CA THR A 7 22.11 -4.44 -16.12
C THR A 7 20.60 -4.46 -16.37
N PRO A 8 19.85 -5.48 -15.91
CA PRO A 8 18.40 -5.52 -16.07
C PRO A 8 17.75 -4.43 -15.22
N GLN A 9 16.97 -3.56 -15.86
CA GLN A 9 16.15 -2.54 -15.21
C GLN A 9 14.96 -3.19 -14.50
N THR A 10 14.87 -2.95 -13.20
CA THR A 10 13.66 -3.17 -12.39
C THR A 10 12.65 -2.05 -12.70
N ARG A 11 11.42 -2.39 -13.09
CA ARG A 11 10.29 -1.53 -13.46
C ARG A 11 9.26 -1.41 -12.31
N THR A 12 8.45 -0.38 -12.23
CA THR A 12 7.83 0.00 -10.94
C THR A 12 6.30 0.18 -11.06
N PRO A 13 5.49 0.03 -10.01
CA PRO A 13 4.12 0.57 -10.00
C PRO A 13 4.12 2.09 -10.16
N HIS A 14 3.35 2.60 -11.11
CA HIS A 14 3.03 4.03 -11.25
C HIS A 14 1.80 4.33 -10.38
N CYS A 15 1.97 5.20 -9.36
CA CYS A 15 0.89 5.67 -8.48
C CYS A 15 0.63 7.15 -8.82
N THR A 16 -0.63 7.58 -8.81
CA THR A 16 -1.04 8.92 -9.25
C THR A 16 -1.89 9.57 -8.18
N ILE A 17 -1.60 10.82 -7.77
CA ILE A 17 -2.30 11.47 -6.65
C ILE A 17 -3.81 11.63 -6.88
N VAL A 18 -4.24 11.94 -8.11
CA VAL A 18 -5.66 12.04 -8.47
C VAL A 18 -6.17 10.64 -8.80
N PRO A 19 -7.12 10.10 -8.02
CA PRO A 19 -7.61 8.75 -8.21
C PRO A 19 -8.55 8.65 -9.43
N PRO A 20 -8.65 7.47 -10.07
CA PRO A 20 -9.46 7.28 -11.28
C PRO A 20 -10.91 7.74 -11.12
N TYR A 21 -11.55 7.42 -10.00
CA TYR A 21 -12.96 7.75 -9.75
C TYR A 21 -13.23 9.28 -9.81
N MET A 22 -12.24 10.10 -9.48
CA MET A 22 -12.38 11.56 -9.50
C MET A 22 -12.34 12.08 -10.94
N LEU A 23 -11.39 11.59 -11.74
CA LEU A 23 -11.34 11.90 -13.17
C LEU A 23 -12.55 11.33 -13.92
N GLU A 24 -13.09 10.18 -13.50
CA GLU A 24 -14.33 9.60 -14.03
C GLU A 24 -15.54 10.50 -13.76
N ALA A 25 -15.65 11.07 -12.56
CA ALA A 25 -16.70 12.04 -12.23
C ALA A 25 -16.60 13.29 -13.12
N LEU A 26 -15.39 13.83 -13.31
CA LEU A 26 -15.14 14.96 -14.20
C LEU A 26 -15.41 14.62 -15.68
N ALA A 27 -15.08 13.40 -16.11
CA ALA A 27 -15.36 12.89 -17.46
C ALA A 27 -16.86 12.74 -17.74
N ALA A 28 -17.69 12.66 -16.70
CA ALA A 28 -19.16 12.63 -16.77
C ALA A 28 -19.79 14.03 -16.67
N SER A 29 -19.01 15.10 -16.49
CA SER A 29 -19.50 16.47 -16.39
C SER A 29 -20.25 16.94 -17.65
N ASP A 30 -21.26 17.78 -17.45
CA ASP A 30 -21.99 18.48 -18.52
C ASP A 30 -21.15 19.58 -19.20
N GLU A 31 -19.96 19.89 -18.66
CA GLU A 31 -19.00 20.84 -19.24
C GLU A 31 -18.07 20.14 -20.25
N PRO A 32 -18.22 20.35 -21.58
CA PRO A 32 -17.55 19.51 -22.56
C PRO A 32 -16.02 19.60 -22.57
N ALA A 33 -15.46 20.76 -22.22
CA ALA A 33 -14.00 20.95 -22.18
C ALA A 33 -13.39 20.21 -20.98
N LEU A 34 -13.99 20.34 -19.80
CA LEU A 34 -13.59 19.64 -18.59
C LEU A 34 -13.69 18.13 -18.77
N ALA A 35 -14.82 17.65 -19.29
CA ALA A 35 -15.00 16.23 -19.57
C ALA A 35 -14.00 15.68 -20.59
N ALA A 36 -13.57 16.49 -21.58
CA ALA A 36 -12.56 16.09 -22.54
C ALA A 36 -11.15 16.00 -21.92
N HIS A 37 -10.77 16.97 -21.07
CA HIS A 37 -9.49 16.93 -20.36
C HIS A 37 -9.41 15.73 -19.41
N ALA A 38 -10.46 15.49 -18.62
CA ALA A 38 -10.49 14.36 -17.69
C ALA A 38 -10.40 12.99 -18.39
N ARG A 39 -11.05 12.84 -19.56
CA ARG A 39 -10.91 11.62 -20.38
C ARG A 39 -9.51 11.45 -20.96
N GLU A 40 -8.83 12.55 -21.29
CA GLU A 40 -7.43 12.49 -21.73
C GLU A 40 -6.53 12.03 -20.59
N ALA A 41 -6.67 12.63 -19.40
CA ALA A 41 -5.93 12.25 -18.20
C ALA A 41 -6.17 10.78 -17.84
N LEU A 42 -7.42 10.31 -17.83
CA LEU A 42 -7.74 8.89 -17.57
C LEU A 42 -7.03 7.94 -18.52
N ARG A 43 -7.10 8.20 -19.84
CA ARG A 43 -6.43 7.35 -20.83
C ARG A 43 -4.91 7.35 -20.63
N HIS A 44 -4.35 8.51 -20.35
CA HIS A 44 -2.92 8.64 -20.12
C HIS A 44 -2.48 7.90 -18.85
N ASP A 45 -3.22 8.05 -17.76
CA ASP A 45 -3.00 7.33 -16.51
C ASP A 45 -3.13 5.81 -16.71
N GLU A 46 -4.12 5.36 -17.49
CA GLU A 46 -4.28 3.96 -17.87
C GLU A 46 -3.10 3.45 -18.72
N GLU A 47 -2.54 4.26 -19.61
CA GLU A 47 -1.34 3.93 -20.38
C GLU A 47 -0.10 3.80 -19.47
N LEU A 48 0.10 4.76 -18.56
CA LEU A 48 1.15 4.71 -17.55
C LEU A 48 1.01 3.45 -16.69
N ARG A 49 -0.20 3.19 -16.19
CA ARG A 49 -0.52 1.98 -15.44
C ARG A 49 -0.39 0.73 -16.31
N SER A 50 -0.69 0.71 -17.62
CA SER A 50 -0.67 -0.52 -18.43
C SER A 50 0.69 -0.86 -19.03
N SER A 51 1.63 0.09 -19.11
CA SER A 51 3.01 -0.09 -19.61
C SER A 51 3.92 -0.96 -18.70
N ARG A 52 3.33 -1.75 -17.80
CA ARG A 52 3.94 -2.59 -16.74
C ARG A 52 4.82 -3.73 -17.27
N HIS A 53 5.99 -3.90 -16.64
CA HIS A 53 6.62 -5.21 -16.40
C HIS A 53 7.06 -5.20 -14.93
N THR A 54 6.83 -6.27 -14.18
CA THR A 54 7.01 -6.31 -12.71
C THR A 54 8.38 -6.88 -12.33
N PRO A 55 9.10 -6.28 -11.36
CA PRO A 55 10.19 -6.87 -10.62
C PRO A 55 9.75 -7.23 -9.22
N THR A 56 10.27 -8.35 -8.80
CA THR A 56 10.41 -8.77 -7.41
C THR A 56 11.41 -7.88 -6.69
N ALA A 57 10.97 -7.07 -5.73
CA ALA A 57 11.86 -6.47 -4.74
C ALA A 57 12.27 -7.54 -3.71
N ARG A 58 13.56 -7.55 -3.35
CA ARG A 58 14.15 -8.41 -2.32
C ARG A 58 14.17 -7.63 -0.99
N PRO A 59 13.82 -8.24 0.15
CA PRO A 59 13.95 -7.56 1.46
C PRO A 59 15.42 -7.23 1.73
N THR A 60 15.71 -5.97 2.04
CA THR A 60 17.04 -5.58 2.55
C THR A 60 17.08 -5.73 4.06
N THR A 61 17.98 -6.58 4.53
CA THR A 61 18.24 -6.81 5.96
C THR A 61 18.94 -5.60 6.58
N ARG A 62 18.23 -4.71 7.28
CA ARG A 62 18.88 -3.83 8.27
C ARG A 62 17.93 -3.40 9.38
N ARG A 63 18.31 -3.77 10.61
CA ARG A 63 17.65 -3.39 11.87
C ARG A 63 17.59 -1.87 12.03
N ALA A 64 16.45 -1.35 12.45
CA ALA A 64 16.30 0.04 12.88
C ALA A 64 17.19 0.36 14.11
N PRO A 65 17.82 1.54 14.18
CA PRO A 65 18.65 1.93 15.33
C PRO A 65 17.80 2.21 16.58
N ARG A 66 18.34 1.92 17.77
CA ARG A 66 17.72 2.26 19.06
C ARG A 66 18.16 3.65 19.51
N ARG A 67 17.32 4.33 20.29
CA ARG A 67 17.61 5.65 20.94
C ARG A 67 18.94 5.70 21.72
N GLU A 68 19.50 4.56 22.12
CA GLU A 68 20.77 4.46 22.86
C GLU A 68 22.01 4.44 21.95
N ASP A 69 21.86 4.31 20.62
CA ASP A 69 22.95 4.40 19.64
C ASP A 69 23.27 5.85 19.22
N VAL A 70 22.64 6.84 19.86
CA VAL A 70 22.82 8.27 19.56
C VAL A 70 24.07 8.82 20.26
N THR A 71 25.22 8.60 19.64
CA THR A 71 26.35 9.54 19.70
C THR A 71 26.60 10.05 18.28
N SER A 72 26.45 11.36 18.07
CA SER A 72 26.54 12.12 16.81
C SER A 72 27.68 11.73 15.84
N PRO A 73 27.65 12.25 14.61
CA PRO A 73 26.79 11.91 13.48
C PRO A 73 27.59 11.09 12.44
N THR A 74 27.04 9.99 11.93
CA THR A 74 27.57 9.42 10.68
C THR A 74 27.04 10.27 9.54
N ALA A 75 27.95 10.99 8.87
CA ALA A 75 27.65 11.84 7.74
C ALA A 75 26.98 11.03 6.61
N HIS A 76 25.67 11.19 6.47
CA HIS A 76 25.00 11.05 5.16
C HIS A 76 25.58 12.10 4.21
N GLY A 77 25.36 11.97 2.89
CA GLY A 77 25.92 12.89 1.88
C GLY A 77 25.72 14.38 2.20
N THR A 78 26.39 15.28 1.47
CA THR A 78 26.42 16.74 1.72
C THR A 78 25.07 17.49 1.57
N GLY A 79 23.94 16.78 1.63
CA GLY A 79 22.60 17.26 1.30
C GLY A 79 21.95 16.42 0.19
N PRO A 80 20.71 16.76 -0.21
CA PRO A 80 20.04 16.10 -1.32
C PRO A 80 20.76 16.33 -2.65
N HIS A 81 20.51 15.47 -3.63
CA HIS A 81 20.96 15.65 -5.01
C HIS A 81 19.74 15.84 -5.93
N ARG A 82 19.31 17.09 -6.11
CA ARG A 82 18.10 17.40 -6.88
C ARG A 82 18.40 17.78 -8.33
N THR A 83 17.56 17.32 -9.25
CA THR A 83 17.54 17.80 -10.64
C THR A 83 16.10 17.97 -11.10
N ILE A 84 15.77 19.18 -11.55
CA ILE A 84 14.46 19.52 -12.12
C ILE A 84 14.63 19.71 -13.63
N ALA A 85 13.76 19.07 -14.37
CA ALA A 85 13.64 19.19 -15.80
C ALA A 85 12.25 19.70 -16.20
N ASP A 86 12.16 20.23 -17.41
CA ASP A 86 10.97 20.85 -17.99
C ASP A 86 10.58 20.07 -19.25
N ALA A 87 9.37 19.52 -19.26
CA ALA A 87 8.81 18.78 -20.39
C ALA A 87 8.19 19.70 -21.46
N GLN A 88 8.05 21.00 -21.19
CA GLN A 88 7.59 22.04 -22.12
C GLN A 88 6.22 21.73 -22.75
N GLY A 89 5.32 21.14 -21.95
CA GLY A 89 3.99 20.73 -22.37
C GLY A 89 3.96 19.44 -23.20
N SER A 90 5.09 18.72 -23.30
CA SER A 90 5.16 17.38 -23.89
C SER A 90 4.94 16.30 -22.84
N GLN A 91 4.63 15.08 -23.27
CA GLN A 91 4.54 13.90 -22.40
C GLN A 91 5.83 13.06 -22.42
N THR A 92 6.98 13.68 -22.75
CA THR A 92 8.28 13.00 -22.77
C THR A 92 9.11 13.39 -21.56
N THR A 93 9.44 12.41 -20.71
CA THR A 93 10.34 12.60 -19.57
C THR A 93 11.79 12.22 -19.92
N PRO A 94 12.81 12.78 -19.23
CA PRO A 94 12.69 13.85 -18.23
C PRO A 94 12.50 15.26 -18.85
N GLY A 95 12.63 15.41 -20.17
CA GLY A 95 12.63 16.73 -20.81
C GLY A 95 13.99 17.44 -20.69
N THR A 96 13.98 18.78 -20.60
CA THR A 96 15.21 19.59 -20.53
C THR A 96 15.54 19.97 -19.10
N THR A 97 16.75 19.67 -18.61
CA THR A 97 17.19 20.09 -17.28
C THR A 97 17.20 21.62 -17.15
N VAL A 98 16.50 22.15 -16.15
CA VAL A 98 16.35 23.59 -15.89
C VAL A 98 16.88 24.04 -14.53
N ARG A 99 17.01 23.14 -13.54
CA ARG A 99 17.61 23.45 -12.25
C ARG A 99 18.30 22.22 -11.65
N THR A 100 19.49 22.39 -11.11
CA THR A 100 20.26 21.33 -10.44
C THR A 100 20.60 21.71 -9.01
N GLU A 101 21.11 20.76 -8.22
CA GLU A 101 21.54 21.02 -6.85
C GLU A 101 22.48 22.23 -6.74
N GLY A 102 22.20 23.13 -5.79
CA GLY A 102 22.98 24.34 -5.55
C GLY A 102 22.80 25.47 -6.57
N ALA A 103 22.02 25.26 -7.64
CA ALA A 103 21.73 26.32 -8.61
C ALA A 103 20.77 27.38 -8.04
N ALA A 104 20.91 28.62 -8.51
CA ALA A 104 20.01 29.71 -8.16
C ALA A 104 18.55 29.40 -8.56
N ALA A 105 17.60 30.10 -7.92
CA ALA A 105 16.18 29.97 -8.25
C ALA A 105 15.92 30.29 -9.73
N SER A 106 14.99 29.53 -10.33
CA SER A 106 14.47 29.77 -11.67
C SER A 106 13.50 30.95 -11.65
N GLY A 107 13.27 31.56 -12.82
CA GLY A 107 12.14 32.49 -13.02
C GLY A 107 10.78 31.78 -13.05
N ASP A 108 10.79 30.45 -13.16
CA ASP A 108 9.61 29.60 -13.16
C ASP A 108 9.26 29.14 -11.73
N VAL A 109 8.03 29.37 -11.30
CA VAL A 109 7.55 29.02 -9.97
C VAL A 109 7.42 27.50 -9.78
N ALA A 110 6.96 26.76 -10.78
CA ALA A 110 6.76 25.31 -10.67
C ALA A 110 8.12 24.60 -10.50
N VAL A 111 9.15 25.07 -11.20
CA VAL A 111 10.54 24.60 -11.04
C VAL A 111 11.04 24.81 -9.61
N ASN A 112 10.72 25.96 -9.00
CA ASN A 112 11.17 26.28 -7.65
C ASN A 112 10.41 25.47 -6.60
N GLU A 113 9.09 25.38 -6.73
CA GLU A 113 8.23 24.57 -5.86
C GLU A 113 8.63 23.09 -5.87
N ALA A 114 8.87 22.50 -7.06
CA ALA A 114 9.35 21.12 -7.17
C ALA A 114 10.74 20.95 -6.52
N TYR A 115 11.67 21.88 -6.75
CA TYR A 115 13.01 21.84 -6.15
C TYR A 115 12.98 21.92 -4.62
N ASP A 116 12.16 22.81 -4.09
CA ASP A 116 12.04 23.05 -2.65
C ASP A 116 11.28 21.88 -1.99
N GLY A 117 10.21 21.37 -2.61
CA GLY A 117 9.45 20.21 -2.14
C GLY A 117 10.28 18.92 -2.07
N LEU A 118 11.06 18.61 -3.12
CA LEU A 118 12.01 17.49 -3.08
C LEU A 118 13.02 17.64 -1.92
N GLY A 119 13.48 18.87 -1.66
CA GLY A 119 14.41 19.16 -0.58
C GLY A 119 13.79 18.95 0.80
N ALA A 120 12.57 19.47 1.01
CA ALA A 120 11.83 19.32 2.26
C ALA A 120 11.53 17.85 2.57
N THR A 121 11.16 17.06 1.55
CA THR A 121 10.95 15.61 1.70
C THR A 121 12.23 14.91 2.12
N TRP A 122 13.35 15.19 1.45
CA TRP A 122 14.65 14.63 1.88
C TRP A 122 14.99 15.03 3.32
N GLU A 123 14.73 16.28 3.72
CA GLU A 123 15.01 16.76 5.07
C GLU A 123 14.20 16.02 6.14
N LEU A 124 12.93 15.69 5.89
CA LEU A 124 12.15 14.83 6.79
C LEU A 124 12.85 13.50 7.00
N TRP A 125 13.12 12.76 5.91
CA TRP A 125 13.72 11.43 5.95
C TRP A 125 15.11 11.43 6.61
N SER A 126 15.96 12.38 6.23
CA SER A 126 17.32 12.49 6.76
C SER A 126 17.34 12.87 8.24
N THR A 127 16.59 13.91 8.63
CA THR A 127 16.71 14.48 9.98
C THR A 127 15.82 13.79 11.02
N ALA A 128 14.63 13.32 10.64
CA ALA A 128 13.72 12.65 11.58
C ALA A 128 14.01 11.15 11.68
N TYR A 129 14.48 10.53 10.59
CA TYR A 129 14.51 9.06 10.47
C TYR A 129 15.87 8.47 10.08
N ASP A 130 16.92 9.30 10.00
CA ASP A 130 18.30 8.89 9.67
C ASP A 130 18.37 8.11 8.33
N ARG A 131 17.48 8.43 7.39
CA ARG A 131 17.38 7.78 6.08
C ARG A 131 17.99 8.65 4.99
N ASP A 132 18.99 8.11 4.29
CA ASP A 132 19.63 8.80 3.17
C ASP A 132 18.82 8.66 1.87
N SER A 133 17.91 9.60 1.61
CA SER A 133 17.01 9.62 0.44
C SER A 133 16.02 8.44 0.38
N LEU A 134 15.34 8.27 -0.76
CA LEU A 134 14.22 7.34 -0.89
C LEU A 134 14.64 5.87 -0.75
N ASP A 135 15.84 5.52 -1.24
CA ASP A 135 16.38 4.15 -1.20
C ASP A 135 17.27 3.86 0.03
N GLY A 136 17.48 4.86 0.88
CA GLY A 136 18.40 4.79 2.03
C GLY A 136 19.88 4.75 1.65
N LYS A 137 20.24 5.07 0.40
CA LYS A 137 21.60 5.04 -0.15
C LYS A 137 21.94 6.28 -0.98
N GLY A 138 21.20 7.38 -0.78
CA GLY A 138 21.48 8.66 -1.43
C GLY A 138 20.97 8.75 -2.86
N MET A 139 19.88 8.05 -3.20
CA MET A 139 19.18 8.18 -4.50
C MET A 139 19.00 9.67 -4.88
N PRO A 140 19.42 10.09 -6.09
CA PRO A 140 19.11 11.42 -6.60
C PRO A 140 17.60 11.65 -6.70
N LEU A 141 17.16 12.86 -6.37
CA LEU A 141 15.77 13.25 -6.47
C LEU A 141 15.54 13.99 -7.77
N LEU A 142 14.82 13.34 -8.68
CA LEU A 142 14.57 13.85 -10.02
C LEU A 142 13.11 14.28 -10.13
N ALA A 143 12.86 15.38 -10.83
CA ALA A 143 11.52 15.82 -11.15
C ALA A 143 11.41 16.40 -12.56
N THR A 144 10.26 16.19 -13.19
CA THR A 144 9.86 16.81 -14.46
C THR A 144 8.61 17.65 -14.22
N VAL A 145 8.65 18.95 -14.56
CA VAL A 145 7.51 19.87 -14.52
C VAL A 145 6.96 20.14 -15.92
N HIS A 146 5.78 20.77 -16.00
CA HIS A 146 5.07 21.10 -17.24
C HIS A 146 4.84 19.87 -18.13
N TYR A 147 4.50 18.75 -17.48
CA TYR A 147 4.23 17.49 -18.16
C TYR A 147 2.84 17.50 -18.78
N GLY A 148 2.78 17.25 -20.09
CA GLY A 148 1.53 17.33 -20.85
C GLY A 148 0.92 18.74 -20.85
N ARG A 149 -0.29 18.87 -21.38
CA ARG A 149 -1.04 20.14 -21.37
C ARG A 149 -2.27 19.96 -20.53
N ASN A 150 -2.47 20.82 -19.54
CA ASN A 150 -3.59 20.73 -18.59
C ASN A 150 -3.70 19.33 -17.97
N TYR A 151 -2.55 18.72 -17.65
CA TYR A 151 -2.53 17.38 -17.10
C TYR A 151 -2.93 17.44 -15.62
N ASP A 152 -4.07 16.84 -15.30
CA ASP A 152 -4.69 16.85 -13.98
C ASP A 152 -4.14 15.75 -13.07
N ASN A 153 -2.82 15.58 -13.03
CA ASN A 153 -2.19 14.62 -12.13
C ASN A 153 -0.72 14.92 -11.83
N ALA A 154 -0.20 14.23 -10.81
CA ALA A 154 1.21 14.05 -10.53
C ALA A 154 1.46 12.60 -10.13
N PHE A 155 2.67 12.10 -10.38
CA PHE A 155 3.02 10.72 -10.07
C PHE A 155 4.51 10.50 -9.84
N TRP A 156 4.82 9.49 -9.03
CA TRP A 156 6.12 8.80 -9.01
C TRP A 156 6.16 7.71 -10.09
N ASP A 157 7.18 7.77 -10.97
CA ASP A 157 7.32 6.81 -12.08
C ASP A 157 8.23 5.61 -11.79
N GLY A 158 8.75 5.50 -10.56
CA GLY A 158 9.80 4.56 -10.17
C GLY A 158 11.21 5.12 -10.20
N SER A 159 11.41 6.27 -10.83
CA SER A 159 12.72 6.91 -10.97
C SER A 159 12.71 8.42 -10.75
N GLN A 160 11.59 9.08 -11.02
CA GLN A 160 11.42 10.52 -10.86
C GLN A 160 9.98 10.89 -10.53
N MET A 161 9.83 12.12 -10.05
CA MET A 161 8.55 12.81 -9.95
C MET A 161 8.15 13.43 -11.29
N VAL A 162 6.87 13.38 -11.61
CA VAL A 162 6.30 14.04 -12.80
C VAL A 162 5.10 14.87 -12.38
N PHE A 163 5.07 16.14 -12.77
CA PHE A 163 4.04 17.10 -12.38
C PHE A 163 3.32 17.69 -13.60
N GLY A 164 2.00 17.56 -13.61
CA GLY A 164 1.13 18.34 -14.46
C GLY A 164 0.87 19.75 -13.91
N ASP A 165 0.45 20.64 -14.81
CA ASP A 165 0.10 22.02 -14.47
C ASP A 165 -1.37 22.18 -14.00
N GLY A 166 -2.17 21.11 -14.06
CA GLY A 166 -3.61 21.19 -13.85
C GLY A 166 -4.36 21.93 -14.95
N ASP A 167 -5.67 21.82 -14.98
CA ASP A 167 -6.55 22.48 -15.95
C ASP A 167 -6.86 23.95 -15.61
N GLY A 168 -6.51 24.41 -14.41
CA GLY A 168 -6.81 25.75 -13.90
C GLY A 168 -8.30 26.00 -13.65
N VAL A 169 -9.13 24.96 -13.68
CA VAL A 169 -10.58 25.00 -13.45
C VAL A 169 -10.94 24.20 -12.21
N VAL A 170 -10.46 22.95 -12.14
CA VAL A 170 -10.61 22.05 -11.00
C VAL A 170 -9.31 21.96 -10.23
N PHE A 171 -8.19 21.74 -10.94
CA PHE A 171 -6.89 21.59 -10.33
C PHE A 171 -5.96 22.73 -10.70
N GLU A 172 -5.28 23.26 -9.68
CA GLU A 172 -4.10 24.09 -9.83
C GLU A 172 -2.86 23.23 -10.16
N ARG A 173 -1.71 23.88 -10.37
CA ARG A 173 -0.45 23.17 -10.63
C ARG A 173 -0.06 22.24 -9.48
N PHE A 174 0.36 21.01 -9.82
CA PHE A 174 0.61 19.99 -8.82
C PHE A 174 1.87 20.23 -7.97
N THR A 175 2.79 21.07 -8.44
CA THR A 175 3.97 21.49 -7.66
C THR A 175 3.60 22.37 -6.47
N GLN A 176 2.42 23.00 -6.46
CA GLN A 176 2.00 23.91 -5.40
C GLN A 176 1.78 23.21 -4.05
N SER A 177 1.44 21.92 -4.07
CA SER A 177 1.05 21.16 -2.88
C SER A 177 2.23 20.35 -2.33
N LEU A 178 2.84 20.85 -1.26
CA LEU A 178 4.03 20.24 -0.65
C LEU A 178 3.77 18.83 -0.11
N ASP A 179 2.60 18.61 0.49
CA ASP A 179 2.16 17.31 0.98
C ASP A 179 1.99 16.28 -0.15
N VAL A 180 1.54 16.70 -1.33
CA VAL A 180 1.45 15.84 -2.53
C VAL A 180 2.83 15.48 -3.05
N ILE A 181 3.78 16.43 -3.10
CA ILE A 181 5.18 16.12 -3.42
C ILE A 181 5.75 15.10 -2.41
N GLY A 182 5.47 15.29 -1.12
CA GLY A 182 5.88 14.36 -0.07
C GLY A 182 5.23 12.98 -0.19
N HIS A 183 3.94 12.93 -0.53
CA HIS A 183 3.16 11.70 -0.76
C HIS A 183 3.77 10.87 -1.88
N GLU A 184 4.00 11.47 -3.04
CA GLU A 184 4.51 10.74 -4.20
C GLU A 184 5.93 10.19 -3.96
N LEU A 185 6.79 10.97 -3.31
CA LEU A 185 8.12 10.51 -2.92
C LEU A 185 8.09 9.44 -1.82
N ALA A 186 7.07 9.44 -0.96
CA ALA A 186 6.88 8.40 0.06
C ALA A 186 6.52 7.04 -0.56
N HIS A 187 5.89 6.97 -1.74
CA HIS A 187 5.79 5.71 -2.49
C HIS A 187 7.17 5.12 -2.81
N GLY A 188 8.14 5.94 -3.21
CA GLY A 188 9.52 5.49 -3.43
C GLY A 188 10.17 4.91 -2.17
N VAL A 189 9.87 5.46 -0.99
CA VAL A 189 10.33 4.86 0.28
C VAL A 189 9.66 3.51 0.52
N THR A 190 8.34 3.41 0.33
CA THR A 190 7.60 2.15 0.47
C THR A 190 8.14 1.08 -0.48
N GLU A 191 8.44 1.44 -1.74
CA GLU A 191 9.05 0.55 -2.73
C GLU A 191 10.40 -0.02 -2.25
N HIS A 192 11.26 0.85 -1.70
CA HIS A 192 12.58 0.47 -1.20
C HIS A 192 12.57 -0.09 0.23
N THR A 193 11.40 -0.38 0.80
CA THR A 193 11.25 -0.94 2.15
C THR A 193 10.24 -2.09 2.16
N ALA A 194 9.00 -1.84 2.59
CA ALA A 194 7.96 -2.86 2.75
C ALA A 194 7.49 -3.47 1.41
N GLY A 195 7.61 -2.73 0.32
CA GLY A 195 7.19 -3.17 -1.02
C GLY A 195 5.71 -3.55 -1.07
N LEU A 196 4.84 -2.80 -0.39
CA LEU A 196 3.42 -3.12 -0.27
C LEU A 196 2.75 -3.26 -1.63
N LEU A 197 2.04 -4.37 -1.84
CA LEU A 197 1.26 -4.62 -3.04
C LEU A 197 0.19 -3.55 -3.17
N TYR A 198 0.10 -2.95 -4.35
CA TYR A 198 -0.85 -1.88 -4.64
C TYR A 198 -2.24 -2.45 -5.00
N GLN A 199 -2.84 -3.16 -4.04
CA GLN A 199 -4.15 -3.81 -4.18
C GLN A 199 -4.82 -3.97 -2.80
N GLY A 200 -6.13 -3.73 -2.71
CA GLY A 200 -6.92 -3.97 -1.50
C GLY A 200 -6.32 -3.27 -0.27
N GLN A 201 -6.28 -3.97 0.88
CA GLN A 201 -5.77 -3.38 2.13
C GLN A 201 -4.28 -3.04 2.09
N SER A 202 -3.43 -3.84 1.45
CA SER A 202 -2.00 -3.49 1.33
C SER A 202 -1.79 -2.25 0.46
N GLY A 203 -2.63 -2.06 -0.56
CA GLY A 203 -2.61 -0.86 -1.39
C GLY A 203 -3.15 0.36 -0.65
N ALA A 204 -4.23 0.19 0.11
CA ALA A 204 -4.74 1.25 0.98
C ALA A 204 -3.77 1.64 2.10
N LEU A 205 -2.95 0.70 2.60
CA LEU A 205 -1.82 1.03 3.48
C LEU A 205 -0.73 1.78 2.74
N ASN A 206 -0.40 1.39 1.50
CA ASN A 206 0.58 2.10 0.68
C ASN A 206 0.19 3.57 0.50
N GLU A 207 -1.06 3.83 0.09
CA GLU A 207 -1.66 5.17 0.01
C GLU A 207 -1.64 5.92 1.33
N SER A 208 -2.06 5.26 2.42
CA SER A 208 -2.10 5.89 3.74
C SER A 208 -0.72 6.25 4.28
N ILE A 209 0.28 5.40 4.04
CA ILE A 209 1.67 5.69 4.38
C ILE A 209 2.16 6.92 3.61
N SER A 210 1.83 7.01 2.32
CA SER A 210 2.17 8.18 1.51
C SER A 210 1.48 9.45 2.01
N ASP A 211 0.19 9.41 2.34
CA ASP A 211 -0.53 10.53 2.95
C ASP A 211 0.09 10.96 4.29
N VAL A 212 0.38 10.00 5.18
CA VAL A 212 1.03 10.24 6.47
C VAL A 212 2.34 10.98 6.27
N PHE A 213 3.26 10.44 5.48
CA PHE A 213 4.58 11.07 5.34
C PHE A 213 4.52 12.37 4.53
N GLY A 214 3.61 12.50 3.56
CA GLY A 214 3.35 13.75 2.85
C GLY A 214 2.92 14.88 3.79
N VAL A 215 1.92 14.64 4.64
CA VAL A 215 1.47 15.62 5.64
C VAL A 215 2.57 15.89 6.67
N LEU A 216 3.36 14.89 7.07
CA LEU A 216 4.50 15.11 7.97
C LEU A 216 5.59 15.99 7.37
N VAL A 217 5.84 15.92 6.05
CA VAL A 217 6.73 16.86 5.35
C VAL A 217 6.20 18.28 5.53
N LYS A 218 4.92 18.51 5.18
CA LYS A 218 4.27 19.82 5.32
C LYS A 218 4.34 20.34 6.76
N GLN A 219 3.97 19.52 7.74
CA GLN A 219 4.00 19.89 9.16
C GLN A 219 5.41 20.28 9.61
N LYS A 220 6.43 19.50 9.25
CA LYS A 220 7.82 19.77 9.64
C LYS A 220 8.33 21.06 8.99
N THR A 221 8.05 21.28 7.71
CA THR A 221 8.42 22.51 6.99
C THR A 221 7.77 23.75 7.59
N LEU A 222 6.51 23.64 8.03
CA LEU A 222 5.77 24.74 8.66
C LEU A 222 5.99 24.86 10.18
N GLY A 223 6.70 23.91 10.80
CA GLY A 223 6.90 23.86 12.25
C GLY A 223 5.60 23.65 13.03
N GLN A 224 4.66 22.88 12.49
CA GLN A 224 3.34 22.63 13.09
C GLN A 224 3.34 21.37 13.95
N SER A 225 2.87 21.50 15.19
CA SER A 225 2.53 20.33 16.01
C SER A 225 1.27 19.61 15.48
N ALA A 226 1.03 18.39 15.95
CA ALA A 226 -0.17 17.60 15.60
C ALA A 226 -1.48 18.38 15.81
N ALA A 227 -1.55 19.18 16.87
CA ALA A 227 -2.72 19.99 17.21
C ALA A 227 -2.92 21.22 16.31
N GLN A 228 -1.88 21.66 15.59
CA GLN A 228 -1.92 22.81 14.70
C GLN A 228 -2.12 22.43 13.23
N ALA A 229 -1.82 21.18 12.87
CA ALA A 229 -1.90 20.71 11.50
C ALA A 229 -3.35 20.61 11.01
N ASP A 230 -3.54 20.87 9.72
CA ASP A 230 -4.85 20.76 9.06
C ASP A 230 -5.29 19.29 8.84
N TRP A 231 -4.31 18.38 8.69
CA TRP A 231 -4.51 16.96 8.35
C TRP A 231 -5.19 16.74 7.01
N LEU A 232 -5.00 17.69 6.09
CA LEU A 232 -5.52 17.66 4.74
C LEU A 232 -4.45 17.22 3.75
N VAL A 233 -4.85 16.48 2.71
CA VAL A 233 -3.96 16.10 1.61
C VAL A 233 -4.42 16.80 0.34
N GLY A 234 -3.53 17.57 -0.28
CA GLY A 234 -3.83 18.25 -1.53
C GLY A 234 -4.75 19.46 -1.38
N ALA A 235 -4.74 20.13 -0.22
CA ALA A 235 -5.54 21.33 0.03
C ALA A 235 -5.22 22.47 -0.94
N ASP A 236 -3.96 22.55 -1.38
CA ASP A 236 -3.46 23.59 -2.27
C ASP A 236 -3.73 23.28 -3.76
N LEU A 237 -4.29 22.11 -4.08
CA LEU A 237 -4.56 21.68 -5.45
C LEU A 237 -5.94 22.10 -5.97
N LEU A 238 -6.94 22.18 -5.09
CA LEU A 238 -8.30 22.48 -5.54
C LEU A 238 -8.43 23.96 -5.86
N ASN A 239 -8.85 24.26 -7.08
CA ASN A 239 -9.17 25.62 -7.49
C ASN A 239 -10.28 26.19 -6.56
N PRO A 240 -10.26 27.50 -6.22
CA PRO A 240 -11.27 28.10 -5.34
C PRO A 240 -12.72 27.98 -5.81
N SER A 241 -12.95 27.64 -7.08
CA SER A 241 -14.29 27.36 -7.62
C SER A 241 -14.85 25.99 -7.22
N VAL A 242 -14.01 25.07 -6.71
CA VAL A 242 -14.40 23.74 -6.28
C VAL A 242 -14.97 23.77 -4.86
N GLN A 243 -16.11 23.10 -4.66
CA GLN A 243 -16.71 22.90 -3.34
C GLN A 243 -15.98 21.77 -2.59
N GLY A 244 -14.74 22.05 -2.21
CA GLY A 244 -13.88 21.13 -1.49
C GLY A 244 -12.77 21.88 -0.76
N ARG A 245 -12.17 21.23 0.23
CA ARG A 245 -11.06 21.78 1.01
C ARG A 245 -9.74 21.07 0.74
N ALA A 246 -9.79 19.87 0.18
CA ALA A 246 -8.67 18.99 -0.10
C ALA A 246 -9.11 17.79 -0.96
N LEU A 247 -8.15 16.99 -1.45
CA LEU A 247 -8.47 15.68 -2.05
C LEU A 247 -8.92 14.68 -0.99
N ARG A 248 -8.29 14.70 0.19
CA ARG A 248 -8.57 13.81 1.32
C ARG A 248 -8.46 14.55 2.64
N ASP A 249 -9.24 14.11 3.62
CA ASP A 249 -9.17 14.56 5.01
C ASP A 249 -8.80 13.38 5.89
N MET A 250 -7.56 13.35 6.38
CA MET A 250 -7.07 12.24 7.20
C MET A 250 -7.78 12.19 8.57
N ARG A 251 -8.26 13.32 9.08
CA ARG A 251 -8.93 13.41 10.39
C ARG A 251 -10.39 12.99 10.30
N ASN A 252 -11.08 13.42 9.24
CA ASN A 252 -12.48 13.09 8.98
C ASN A 252 -12.64 12.61 7.52
N PRO A 253 -12.23 11.37 7.21
CA PRO A 253 -12.43 10.80 5.87
C PRO A 253 -13.90 10.88 5.44
N GLY A 254 -14.16 11.17 4.16
CA GLY A 254 -15.50 11.34 3.61
C GLY A 254 -16.04 12.77 3.69
N THR A 255 -15.20 13.75 4.03
CA THR A 255 -15.58 15.16 4.22
C THR A 255 -14.71 16.17 3.48
N ALA A 256 -13.73 15.71 2.69
CA ALA A 256 -12.78 16.60 2.02
C ALA A 256 -13.46 17.46 0.93
N TYR A 257 -14.46 16.92 0.24
CA TYR A 257 -15.21 17.64 -0.80
C TYR A 257 -16.63 17.09 -0.98
N ASP A 258 -17.50 17.96 -1.49
CA ASP A 258 -18.87 17.66 -1.94
C ASP A 258 -19.19 18.67 -3.06
N ASP A 259 -18.65 18.39 -4.25
CA ASP A 259 -18.73 19.27 -5.42
C ASP A 259 -19.59 18.64 -6.52
N PRO A 260 -20.46 19.41 -7.19
CA PRO A 260 -21.30 18.87 -8.26
C PRO A 260 -20.55 18.20 -9.42
N ARG A 261 -19.28 18.56 -9.65
CA ARG A 261 -18.43 17.98 -10.72
C ARG A 261 -17.58 16.82 -10.21
N LEU A 262 -17.08 16.87 -8.96
CA LEU A 262 -16.24 15.80 -8.38
C LEU A 262 -17.05 14.72 -7.66
N GLY A 263 -18.32 14.98 -7.36
CA GLY A 263 -19.10 14.19 -6.43
C GLY A 263 -18.71 14.47 -4.97
N LYS A 264 -18.93 13.48 -4.11
CA LYS A 264 -18.62 13.54 -2.68
C LYS A 264 -17.44 12.61 -2.37
N ASP A 265 -16.57 13.05 -1.46
CA ASP A 265 -15.50 12.24 -0.90
C ASP A 265 -16.02 10.86 -0.43
N PRO A 266 -15.56 9.75 -1.06
CA PRO A 266 -16.07 8.41 -0.80
C PRO A 266 -15.37 7.69 0.36
N GLN A 267 -14.36 8.29 1.01
CA GLN A 267 -13.52 7.55 1.95
C GLN A 267 -14.27 7.16 3.23
N PRO A 268 -14.27 5.88 3.63
CA PRO A 268 -14.77 5.47 4.94
C PRO A 268 -13.81 5.90 6.05
N ALA A 269 -14.41 6.23 7.20
CA ALA A 269 -13.67 6.61 8.41
C ALA A 269 -13.56 5.46 9.43
N HIS A 270 -14.13 4.29 9.14
CA HIS A 270 -14.21 3.13 10.04
C HIS A 270 -14.31 1.81 9.24
N MET A 271 -13.82 0.70 9.80
CA MET A 271 -13.86 -0.63 9.15
C MET A 271 -15.26 -1.17 8.85
N ASP A 272 -16.27 -0.76 9.62
CA ASP A 272 -17.67 -1.13 9.37
C ASP A 272 -18.17 -0.63 8.00
N ASP A 273 -17.57 0.46 7.50
CA ASP A 273 -17.91 1.07 6.22
C ASP A 273 -16.86 0.73 5.14
N TYR A 274 -15.99 -0.26 5.37
CA TYR A 274 -14.99 -0.69 4.40
C TYR A 274 -15.65 -1.03 3.05
N VAL A 275 -15.13 -0.44 1.98
CA VAL A 275 -15.70 -0.60 0.64
C VAL A 275 -15.06 -1.79 -0.06
N GLU A 276 -15.82 -2.87 -0.22
CA GLU A 276 -15.45 -3.99 -1.07
C GLU A 276 -15.73 -3.65 -2.54
N THR A 277 -14.67 -3.45 -3.33
CA THR A 277 -14.77 -3.12 -4.77
C THR A 277 -13.64 -3.78 -5.57
N GLN A 278 -13.79 -3.82 -6.90
CA GLN A 278 -12.71 -4.16 -7.84
C GLN A 278 -12.11 -2.91 -8.49
N ASP A 279 -12.82 -1.79 -8.46
CA ASP A 279 -12.35 -0.51 -8.95
C ASP A 279 -11.19 -0.01 -8.07
N ASP A 280 -10.41 0.93 -8.59
CA ASP A 280 -9.34 1.57 -7.82
C ASP A 280 -8.40 0.55 -7.14
N ASN A 281 -8.05 -0.53 -7.87
CA ASN A 281 -7.23 -1.62 -7.34
C ASN A 281 -7.76 -2.24 -6.04
N GLY A 282 -9.08 -2.36 -5.91
CA GLY A 282 -9.72 -2.81 -4.66
C GLY A 282 -9.89 -1.68 -3.64
N GLY A 283 -10.11 -0.45 -4.11
CA GLY A 283 -10.37 0.73 -3.29
C GLY A 283 -9.15 1.18 -2.50
N VAL A 284 -7.97 1.27 -3.12
CA VAL A 284 -6.74 1.68 -2.42
C VAL A 284 -6.80 3.14 -1.96
N HIS A 285 -7.30 4.05 -2.80
CA HIS A 285 -7.50 5.45 -2.43
C HIS A 285 -8.79 5.65 -1.63
N ILE A 286 -9.77 4.76 -1.81
CA ILE A 286 -11.04 4.82 -1.04
C ILE A 286 -10.77 4.42 0.41
N ASN A 287 -10.27 3.21 0.64
CA ASN A 287 -10.14 2.63 1.97
C ASN A 287 -8.93 3.14 2.79
N SER A 288 -8.05 3.96 2.20
CA SER A 288 -6.91 4.58 2.92
C SER A 288 -7.34 5.57 4.01
N GLY A 289 -8.59 6.06 3.97
CA GLY A 289 -9.18 6.90 5.03
C GLY A 289 -9.14 6.25 6.42
N ILE A 290 -9.33 4.92 6.49
CA ILE A 290 -9.36 4.16 7.75
C ILE A 290 -7.99 4.21 8.46
N PRO A 291 -6.87 3.77 7.84
CA PRO A 291 -5.55 3.89 8.44
C PRO A 291 -5.06 5.35 8.58
N ASN A 292 -5.48 6.27 7.69
CA ASN A 292 -5.20 7.70 7.85
C ASN A 292 -5.76 8.24 9.17
N ARG A 293 -7.03 7.94 9.45
CA ARG A 293 -7.69 8.35 10.69
C ARG A 293 -7.05 7.72 11.93
N ALA A 294 -6.62 6.47 11.84
CA ALA A 294 -5.86 5.83 12.93
C ALA A 294 -4.55 6.59 13.22
N PHE A 295 -3.82 7.02 12.19
CA PHE A 295 -2.60 7.82 12.40
C PHE A 295 -2.91 9.16 13.10
N VAL A 296 -3.93 9.90 12.63
CA VAL A 296 -4.31 11.19 13.22
C VAL A 296 -4.71 11.03 14.69
N LEU A 297 -5.53 10.03 15.01
CA LEU A 297 -5.96 9.74 16.38
C LEU A 297 -4.77 9.39 17.29
N ALA A 298 -3.81 8.59 16.79
CA ALA A 298 -2.59 8.30 17.52
C ALA A 298 -1.74 9.56 17.72
N ALA A 299 -1.60 10.40 16.69
CA ALA A 299 -0.83 11.63 16.75
C ALA A 299 -1.41 12.67 17.71
N ASP A 300 -2.73 12.83 17.74
CA ASP A 300 -3.39 13.72 18.70
C ASP A 300 -3.22 13.24 20.14
N ALA A 301 -3.34 11.93 20.36
CA ALA A 301 -3.24 11.35 21.69
C ALA A 301 -1.80 11.39 22.24
N ILE A 302 -0.79 11.21 21.37
CA ILE A 302 0.63 11.32 21.73
C ILE A 302 1.03 12.80 21.88
N GLY A 303 0.51 13.67 21.01
CA GLY A 303 0.80 15.10 21.00
C GLY A 303 2.20 15.45 20.50
N GLY A 304 2.54 16.75 20.57
CA GLY A 304 3.82 17.26 20.09
C GLY A 304 3.93 17.28 18.56
N ASN A 305 5.14 17.10 18.05
CA ASN A 305 5.40 17.04 16.62
C ASN A 305 5.12 15.63 16.09
N ALA A 306 4.19 15.49 15.15
CA ALA A 306 3.76 14.15 14.72
C ALA A 306 4.86 13.35 13.98
N TRP A 307 5.88 14.00 13.43
CA TRP A 307 7.03 13.32 12.81
C TRP A 307 8.01 12.71 13.83
N GLU A 308 7.86 13.00 15.12
CA GLU A 308 8.73 12.45 16.16
C GLU A 308 8.19 11.14 16.72
N GLY A 309 7.12 11.17 17.53
CA GLY A 309 6.58 9.96 18.16
C GLY A 309 5.81 9.07 17.16
N PRO A 310 4.63 9.52 16.69
CA PRO A 310 3.79 8.75 15.78
C PRO A 310 4.50 8.39 14.47
N GLY A 311 5.16 9.37 13.83
CA GLY A 311 5.88 9.19 12.58
C GLY A 311 7.02 8.18 12.69
N ALA A 312 7.79 8.19 13.79
CA ALA A 312 8.84 7.19 13.99
C ALA A 312 8.28 5.78 14.22
N ILE A 313 7.12 5.64 14.88
CA ILE A 313 6.44 4.36 15.06
C ILE A 313 6.02 3.78 13.70
N TRP A 314 5.37 4.57 12.86
CA TRP A 314 4.98 4.14 11.51
C TRP A 314 6.21 3.82 10.65
N TYR A 315 7.23 4.67 10.68
CA TYR A 315 8.46 4.45 9.93
C TYR A 315 9.18 3.16 10.35
N ALA A 316 9.23 2.86 11.65
CA ALA A 316 9.86 1.65 12.18
C ALA A 316 9.18 0.37 11.66
N VAL A 317 7.86 0.41 11.43
CA VAL A 317 7.11 -0.71 10.84
C VAL A 317 7.39 -0.83 9.35
N VAL A 318 7.27 0.28 8.60
CA VAL A 318 7.43 0.27 7.13
C VAL A 318 8.86 -0.11 6.72
N SER A 319 9.86 0.28 7.51
CA SER A 319 11.27 -0.06 7.27
C SER A 319 11.75 -1.35 7.95
N GLY A 320 10.88 -2.03 8.71
CA GLY A 320 11.25 -3.20 9.52
C GLY A 320 11.05 -4.55 8.81
N ASP A 321 11.70 -5.60 9.32
CA ASP A 321 11.64 -6.95 8.72
C ASP A 321 10.30 -7.70 8.98
N GLY A 322 9.42 -7.13 9.82
CA GLY A 322 8.17 -7.78 10.25
C GLY A 322 6.99 -7.59 9.30
N ILE A 323 7.04 -6.58 8.42
CA ILE A 323 6.00 -6.29 7.44
C ILE A 323 6.21 -7.11 6.16
N LYS A 324 5.12 -7.49 5.52
CA LYS A 324 5.13 -8.18 4.22
C LYS A 324 4.41 -7.35 3.17
N ALA A 325 4.68 -7.64 1.90
CA ALA A 325 4.07 -6.92 0.78
C ALA A 325 2.54 -7.02 0.76
N ASP A 326 1.97 -8.15 1.22
CA ASP A 326 0.53 -8.42 1.31
C ASP A 326 -0.07 -8.06 2.68
N CYS A 327 0.56 -7.16 3.45
CA CYS A 327 0.13 -6.77 4.78
C CYS A 327 -1.30 -6.21 4.79
N ASP A 328 -2.15 -6.76 5.66
CA ASP A 328 -3.49 -6.26 5.92
C ASP A 328 -3.51 -5.22 7.05
N PHE A 329 -4.65 -4.56 7.27
CA PHE A 329 -4.79 -3.51 8.28
C PHE A 329 -4.57 -4.04 9.70
N ALA A 330 -5.09 -5.22 10.03
CA ALA A 330 -4.96 -5.80 11.37
C ALA A 330 -3.51 -6.14 11.71
N THR A 331 -2.76 -6.68 10.74
CA THR A 331 -1.34 -6.99 10.88
C THR A 331 -0.53 -5.71 11.05
N PHE A 332 -0.78 -4.69 10.20
CA PHE A 332 -0.10 -3.40 10.31
C PHE A 332 -0.38 -2.70 11.66
N ALA A 333 -1.63 -2.75 12.12
CA ALA A 333 -2.03 -2.25 13.43
C ALA A 333 -1.28 -2.98 14.56
N GLY A 334 -1.18 -4.30 14.51
CA GLY A 334 -0.41 -5.08 15.48
C GLY A 334 1.09 -4.71 15.48
N LEU A 335 1.68 -4.52 14.30
CA LEU A 335 3.08 -4.12 14.15
C LEU A 335 3.34 -2.71 14.72
N THR A 336 2.46 -1.74 14.47
CA THR A 336 2.61 -0.37 15.01
C THR A 336 2.48 -0.34 16.53
N VAL A 337 1.55 -1.12 17.11
CA VAL A 337 1.44 -1.27 18.58
C VAL A 337 2.69 -1.93 19.18
N ALA A 338 3.24 -2.95 18.53
CA ALA A 338 4.48 -3.59 18.98
C ALA A 338 5.70 -2.66 18.86
N ALA A 339 5.77 -1.86 17.78
CA ALA A 339 6.82 -0.86 17.58
C ALA A 339 6.77 0.23 18.65
N ALA A 340 5.56 0.72 18.99
CA ALA A 340 5.36 1.69 20.06
C ALA A 340 5.84 1.15 21.43
N GLY A 341 5.48 -0.10 21.78
CA GLY A 341 5.96 -0.74 23.01
C GLY A 341 7.47 -0.93 23.02
N SER A 342 8.06 -1.31 21.89
CA SER A 342 9.51 -1.48 21.76
C SER A 342 10.28 -0.17 21.93
N ALA A 343 9.72 0.95 21.47
CA ALA A 343 10.37 2.27 21.51
C ALA A 343 10.14 3.04 22.82
N HIS A 344 8.98 2.87 23.46
CA HIS A 344 8.56 3.65 24.63
C HIS A 344 8.35 2.81 25.90
N GLY A 345 8.46 1.49 25.81
CA GLY A 345 8.18 0.54 26.89
C GLY A 345 6.79 -0.09 26.76
N ASP A 346 6.68 -1.36 27.16
CA ASP A 346 5.39 -2.08 27.20
C ASP A 346 4.43 -1.42 28.20
N GLY A 347 3.20 -1.16 27.76
CA GLY A 347 2.19 -0.44 28.54
C GLY A 347 2.38 1.08 28.58
N SER A 348 3.27 1.64 27.76
CA SER A 348 3.46 3.10 27.63
C SER A 348 2.19 3.82 27.14
N ALA A 349 2.15 5.13 27.38
CA ALA A 349 1.07 5.98 26.90
C ALA A 349 1.01 5.97 25.36
N GLU A 350 2.16 5.96 24.69
CA GLU A 350 2.27 5.90 23.24
C GLU A 350 1.76 4.58 22.69
N GLN A 351 2.15 3.44 23.27
CA GLN A 351 1.62 2.14 22.86
C GLN A 351 0.09 2.06 23.05
N THR A 352 -0.41 2.60 24.16
CA THR A 352 -1.85 2.65 24.45
C THR A 352 -2.59 3.57 23.47
N ALA A 353 -2.01 4.71 23.12
CA ALA A 353 -2.55 5.65 22.14
C ALA A 353 -2.65 5.02 20.75
N VAL A 354 -1.59 4.36 20.27
CA VAL A 354 -1.60 3.67 18.97
C VAL A 354 -2.65 2.56 18.95
N ARG A 355 -2.73 1.75 20.01
CA ARG A 355 -3.76 0.70 20.11
C ARG A 355 -5.17 1.28 20.06
N SER A 356 -5.43 2.28 20.91
CA SER A 356 -6.73 2.94 20.99
C SER A 356 -7.15 3.57 19.67
N ALA A 357 -6.20 4.13 18.91
CA ALA A 357 -6.49 4.70 17.60
C ALA A 357 -6.97 3.63 16.59
N TRP A 358 -6.32 2.47 16.55
CA TRP A 358 -6.75 1.36 15.69
C TRP A 358 -8.08 0.72 16.14
N GLU A 359 -8.35 0.71 17.45
CA GLU A 359 -9.64 0.28 18.00
C GLU A 359 -10.76 1.25 17.62
N GLN A 360 -10.51 2.56 17.65
CA GLN A 360 -11.49 3.60 17.29
C GLN A 360 -11.88 3.61 15.81
N VAL A 361 -11.03 3.07 14.93
CA VAL A 361 -11.36 2.88 13.51
C VAL A 361 -11.84 1.45 13.19
N GLY A 362 -12.02 0.60 14.20
CA GLY A 362 -12.58 -0.74 14.06
C GLY A 362 -11.63 -1.79 13.49
N VAL A 363 -10.32 -1.50 13.40
CA VAL A 363 -9.32 -2.47 12.89
C VAL A 363 -8.91 -3.46 13.97
N LEU A 364 -8.72 -2.99 15.20
CA LEU A 364 -8.48 -3.85 16.36
C LEU A 364 -9.73 -3.93 17.23
N THR A 365 -9.96 -5.08 17.86
CA THR A 365 -11.01 -5.22 18.85
C THR A 365 -10.51 -4.71 20.20
N ALA A 366 -11.30 -3.85 20.84
CA ALA A 366 -11.04 -3.44 22.21
C ALA A 366 -11.00 -4.69 23.10
N ALA A 367 -9.92 -4.87 23.86
CA ALA A 367 -9.85 -5.93 24.84
C ALA A 367 -11.04 -5.79 25.80
N ALA A 368 -11.87 -6.83 25.92
CA ALA A 368 -13.00 -6.84 26.86
C ALA A 368 -12.50 -6.41 28.24
N GLY A 369 -13.01 -5.29 28.73
CA GLY A 369 -12.46 -4.56 29.88
C GLY A 369 -12.20 -5.46 31.08
N ALA A 370 -11.00 -5.33 31.67
CA ALA A 370 -10.70 -5.93 32.96
C ALA A 370 -11.64 -5.34 34.04
N PRO A 371 -12.41 -6.17 34.75
CA PRO A 371 -13.13 -5.69 35.92
C PRO A 371 -12.15 -5.49 37.08
N VAL A 372 -12.25 -4.33 37.73
CA VAL A 372 -11.66 -4.07 39.05
C VAL A 372 -12.22 -5.09 40.04
N GLY A 373 -11.32 -5.76 40.78
CA GLY A 373 -11.61 -7.02 41.45
C GLY A 373 -12.45 -6.96 42.72
N GLU A 374 -13.02 -8.11 43.08
CA GLU A 374 -13.12 -8.61 44.45
C GLU A 374 -12.93 -10.14 44.47
N ALA A 375 -12.36 -10.62 45.57
CA ALA A 375 -11.84 -11.97 45.77
C ALA A 375 -12.94 -13.03 45.98
N GLY A 376 -12.71 -14.25 45.49
CA GLY A 376 -13.49 -15.42 45.91
C GLY A 376 -13.37 -16.68 45.05
N GLY A 377 -12.34 -17.50 45.31
CA GLY A 377 -12.42 -18.95 45.43
C GLY A 377 -13.02 -19.86 44.32
N ALA A 378 -12.13 -20.71 43.81
CA ALA A 378 -12.30 -22.14 43.49
C ALA A 378 -12.79 -22.59 42.09
N GLY A 379 -11.84 -23.21 41.37
CA GLY A 379 -11.98 -24.59 40.85
C GLY A 379 -12.72 -24.77 39.52
N GLY A 380 -11.98 -24.96 38.44
CA GLY A 380 -12.53 -25.45 37.17
C GLY A 380 -11.47 -25.55 36.09
N SER A 381 -10.90 -26.74 35.91
CA SER A 381 -9.98 -27.07 34.84
C SER A 381 -10.71 -27.08 33.49
N THR A 382 -10.21 -26.33 32.51
CA THR A 382 -10.57 -26.51 31.08
C THR A 382 -9.31 -26.45 30.21
N PRO A 383 -9.21 -27.27 29.15
CA PRO A 383 -7.98 -27.46 28.40
C PRO A 383 -7.81 -26.40 27.31
N THR A 384 -6.56 -26.01 27.11
CA THR A 384 -6.05 -25.19 26.00
C THR A 384 -6.26 -25.91 24.65
N PRO A 385 -6.76 -25.26 23.59
CA PRO A 385 -6.53 -25.73 22.23
C PRO A 385 -5.13 -25.30 21.80
N GLY A 386 -4.26 -26.27 21.55
CA GLY A 386 -2.99 -26.07 20.85
C GLY A 386 -3.18 -25.87 19.34
N PRO A 387 -2.10 -25.57 18.61
CA PRO A 387 -2.15 -25.23 17.19
C PRO A 387 -2.47 -26.45 16.34
N ALA A 388 -3.48 -26.37 15.47
CA ALA A 388 -3.80 -27.43 14.53
C ALA A 388 -2.87 -27.36 13.31
N GLY A 389 -1.73 -28.04 13.41
CA GLY A 389 -1.03 -28.61 12.26
C GLY A 389 -1.51 -30.05 12.09
N GLY A 390 -2.51 -30.27 11.22
CA GLY A 390 -2.97 -31.62 10.85
C GLY A 390 -2.18 -32.11 9.64
N GLY A 391 -1.33 -33.12 9.82
CA GLY A 391 -0.83 -33.92 8.70
C GLY A 391 -1.87 -34.96 8.25
N PRO A 392 -1.78 -35.49 7.02
CA PRO A 392 -2.78 -36.42 6.50
C PRO A 392 -2.88 -37.71 7.33
N SER A 393 -4.11 -38.19 7.55
CA SER A 393 -4.42 -39.36 8.40
C SER A 393 -3.95 -40.71 7.84
N GLY A 394 -3.50 -40.75 6.58
CA GLY A 394 -3.16 -41.98 5.86
C GLY A 394 -4.35 -42.90 5.57
N GLN A 395 -5.57 -42.47 5.96
CA GLN A 395 -6.82 -43.18 5.76
C GLN A 395 -7.44 -42.71 4.44
N VAL A 396 -7.86 -43.65 3.58
CA VAL A 396 -8.49 -43.31 2.30
C VAL A 396 -9.88 -42.71 2.58
N PRO A 397 -10.16 -41.46 2.17
CA PRO A 397 -11.44 -40.80 2.45
C PRO A 397 -12.63 -41.55 1.84
N GLY A 398 -13.77 -41.54 2.54
CA GLY A 398 -15.00 -42.17 2.07
C GLY A 398 -15.63 -41.49 0.85
N ALA A 399 -16.68 -42.07 0.28
CA ALA A 399 -17.43 -41.44 -0.82
C ALA A 399 -18.11 -40.13 -0.39
N ASP A 400 -18.45 -39.99 0.90
CA ASP A 400 -19.11 -38.80 1.44
C ASP A 400 -18.13 -37.66 1.76
N ALA A 401 -16.82 -37.90 1.63
CA ALA A 401 -15.78 -36.93 1.93
C ALA A 401 -15.93 -35.68 1.05
N GLN A 402 -15.97 -34.52 1.69
CA GLN A 402 -16.13 -33.24 1.01
C GLN A 402 -14.78 -32.70 0.56
N VAL A 403 -14.70 -32.29 -0.70
CA VAL A 403 -13.55 -31.59 -1.26
C VAL A 403 -13.99 -30.23 -1.77
N LEU A 404 -13.32 -29.19 -1.30
CA LEU A 404 -13.34 -27.86 -1.91
C LEU A 404 -12.11 -27.73 -2.80
N LEU A 405 -12.34 -27.61 -4.10
CA LEU A 405 -11.30 -27.27 -5.07
C LEU A 405 -11.56 -25.87 -5.61
N ARG A 406 -10.58 -24.99 -5.47
CA ARG A 406 -10.61 -23.63 -6.01
C ARG A 406 -9.40 -23.39 -6.89
N ARG A 407 -9.63 -22.95 -8.12
CA ARG A 407 -8.60 -22.41 -9.01
C ARG A 407 -8.76 -20.89 -9.10
N SER A 408 -7.70 -20.15 -8.82
CA SER A 408 -7.70 -18.69 -8.85
C SER A 408 -6.38 -18.16 -9.39
N GLY A 409 -6.35 -16.90 -9.82
CA GLY A 409 -5.15 -16.28 -10.40
C GLY A 409 -5.21 -16.19 -11.92
N GLY A 410 -4.04 -16.16 -12.56
CA GLY A 410 -3.92 -15.88 -13.99
C GLY A 410 -4.19 -14.42 -14.35
N PHE A 411 -3.71 -13.98 -15.52
CA PHE A 411 -3.77 -12.59 -16.01
C PHE A 411 -5.20 -11.98 -16.03
N ALA A 412 -6.24 -12.81 -16.13
CA ALA A 412 -7.64 -12.37 -16.16
C ALA A 412 -8.35 -12.49 -14.80
N GLY A 413 -7.67 -12.91 -13.72
CA GLY A 413 -8.22 -13.03 -12.37
C GLY A 413 -9.38 -14.03 -12.23
N GLN A 414 -9.50 -14.99 -13.15
CA GLN A 414 -10.64 -15.91 -13.18
C GLN A 414 -10.61 -16.87 -11.98
N VAL A 415 -11.71 -16.89 -11.22
CA VAL A 415 -11.90 -17.83 -10.11
C VAL A 415 -12.92 -18.89 -10.53
N ARG A 416 -12.53 -20.17 -10.42
CA ARG A 416 -13.42 -21.33 -10.53
C ARG A 416 -13.34 -22.09 -9.21
N GLU A 417 -14.48 -22.28 -8.56
CA GLU A 417 -14.56 -22.99 -7.29
C GLU A 417 -15.66 -24.04 -7.35
N ARG A 418 -15.40 -25.20 -6.74
CA ARG A 418 -16.41 -26.24 -6.56
C ARG A 418 -16.21 -26.96 -5.24
N ARG A 419 -17.31 -27.15 -4.51
CA ARG A 419 -17.40 -28.04 -3.35
C ARG A 419 -18.26 -29.24 -3.73
N LEU A 420 -17.77 -30.46 -3.49
CA LEU A 420 -18.48 -31.69 -3.84
C LEU A 420 -18.12 -32.86 -2.91
N ALA A 421 -19.00 -33.87 -2.85
CA ALA A 421 -18.65 -35.18 -2.27
C ALA A 421 -17.85 -35.99 -3.29
N LEU A 422 -16.85 -36.76 -2.86
CA LEU A 422 -16.08 -37.62 -3.78
C LEU A 422 -16.96 -38.61 -4.55
N GLY A 423 -18.08 -39.05 -3.98
CA GLY A 423 -19.07 -39.92 -4.63
C GLY A 423 -19.86 -39.27 -5.77
N ASP A 424 -19.83 -37.94 -5.90
CA ASP A 424 -20.50 -37.20 -6.98
C ASP A 424 -19.67 -37.19 -8.28
N LEU A 425 -18.40 -37.61 -8.21
CA LEU A 425 -17.51 -37.73 -9.36
C LEU A 425 -17.69 -39.07 -10.09
N SER A 426 -17.15 -39.16 -11.30
CA SER A 426 -17.00 -40.44 -12.00
C SER A 426 -16.23 -41.44 -11.11
N GLU A 427 -16.54 -42.75 -11.20
CA GLU A 427 -15.85 -43.77 -10.39
C GLU A 427 -14.32 -43.71 -10.50
N ARG A 428 -13.82 -43.25 -11.66
CA ARG A 428 -12.40 -43.07 -11.92
C ARG A 428 -11.85 -41.85 -11.17
N ASP A 429 -12.48 -40.69 -11.31
CA ASP A 429 -12.02 -39.46 -10.67
C ASP A 429 -12.16 -39.51 -9.15
N ALA A 430 -13.22 -40.16 -8.64
CA ALA A 430 -13.39 -40.43 -7.22
C ALA A 430 -12.21 -41.23 -6.64
N LYS A 431 -11.78 -42.30 -7.32
CA LYS A 431 -10.62 -43.11 -6.92
C LYS A 431 -9.32 -42.33 -6.98
N ASP A 432 -9.13 -41.52 -8.03
CA ASP A 432 -7.94 -40.69 -8.19
C ASP A 432 -7.83 -39.65 -7.07
N TRP A 433 -8.95 -39.00 -6.68
CA TRP A 433 -9.02 -38.10 -5.52
C TRP A 433 -8.76 -38.81 -4.19
N GLN A 434 -9.39 -39.96 -3.97
CA GLN A 434 -9.19 -40.78 -2.77
C GLN A 434 -7.72 -41.15 -2.57
N HIS A 435 -7.04 -41.58 -3.63
CA HIS A 435 -5.60 -41.87 -3.60
C HIS A 435 -4.75 -40.62 -3.39
N LEU A 436 -5.12 -39.50 -4.01
CA LEU A 436 -4.39 -38.23 -3.92
C LEU A 436 -4.46 -37.65 -2.49
N LEU A 437 -5.60 -37.76 -1.83
CA LEU A 437 -5.85 -37.27 -0.47
C LEU A 437 -5.29 -38.21 0.62
N ALA A 438 -5.21 -39.52 0.35
CA ALA A 438 -4.65 -40.49 1.28
C ALA A 438 -3.12 -40.43 1.41
N ALA A 439 -2.43 -39.75 0.48
CA ALA A 439 -0.98 -39.65 0.43
C ALA A 439 -0.50 -38.20 0.61
N PRO A 440 0.73 -37.97 1.11
CA PRO A 440 1.28 -36.62 1.30
C PRO A 440 1.74 -35.99 -0.03
N THR A 441 1.12 -36.36 -1.16
CA THR A 441 1.54 -35.96 -2.50
C THR A 441 1.30 -34.46 -2.71
N LEU A 442 0.12 -33.96 -2.35
CA LEU A 442 -0.20 -32.54 -2.47
C LEU A 442 0.64 -31.68 -1.52
N GLN A 443 0.85 -32.12 -0.28
CA GLN A 443 1.68 -31.43 0.70
C GLN A 443 3.15 -31.36 0.24
N ARG A 444 3.68 -32.42 -0.39
CA ARG A 444 5.03 -32.40 -0.96
C ARG A 444 5.15 -31.47 -2.16
N ILE A 445 4.14 -31.41 -3.03
CA ILE A 445 4.12 -30.47 -4.16
C ILE A 445 4.10 -29.04 -3.63
N ALA A 446 3.23 -28.74 -2.65
CA ALA A 446 3.14 -27.44 -1.99
C ALA A 446 4.49 -27.05 -1.35
N ALA A 447 5.16 -27.98 -0.66
CA ALA A 447 6.45 -27.74 0.00
C ALA A 447 7.65 -27.62 -0.96
N SER A 448 7.56 -28.14 -2.19
CA SER A 448 8.66 -28.11 -3.17
C SER A 448 8.81 -26.77 -3.93
N THR A 449 8.08 -25.74 -3.51
CA THR A 449 8.00 -24.44 -4.19
C THR A 449 9.18 -23.52 -3.84
N GLU A 450 10.34 -23.75 -4.47
CA GLU A 450 11.51 -22.85 -4.36
C GLU A 450 11.39 -21.55 -5.19
N ARG A 451 10.38 -21.45 -6.07
CA ARG A 451 10.08 -20.26 -6.89
C ARG A 451 8.58 -20.02 -6.93
N THR A 452 8.16 -18.81 -6.57
CA THR A 452 6.77 -18.35 -6.73
C THR A 452 6.58 -17.77 -8.12
N HIS A 453 5.51 -18.19 -8.82
CA HIS A 453 5.12 -17.64 -10.12
C HIS A 453 3.94 -16.68 -9.90
N PRO A 454 4.18 -15.36 -9.78
CA PRO A 454 3.18 -14.39 -9.32
C PRO A 454 1.95 -14.25 -10.24
N ASP A 455 2.07 -14.64 -11.52
CA ASP A 455 0.98 -14.56 -12.51
C ASP A 455 0.38 -15.93 -12.86
N ALA A 456 0.82 -17.01 -12.20
CA ALA A 456 0.30 -18.34 -12.46
C ALA A 456 -1.03 -18.57 -11.74
N TYR A 457 -1.88 -19.42 -12.31
CA TYR A 457 -3.02 -19.91 -11.57
C TYR A 457 -2.53 -20.74 -10.37
N ILE A 458 -3.29 -20.68 -9.29
CA ILE A 458 -3.09 -21.50 -8.09
C ILE A 458 -4.33 -22.35 -7.86
N TYR A 459 -4.12 -23.52 -7.27
CA TYR A 459 -5.18 -24.39 -6.79
C TYR A 459 -5.15 -24.45 -5.27
N SER A 460 -6.27 -24.19 -4.63
CA SER A 460 -6.52 -24.50 -3.22
C SER A 460 -7.36 -25.77 -3.14
N VAL A 461 -6.90 -26.71 -2.31
CA VAL A 461 -7.59 -27.98 -2.03
C VAL A 461 -7.82 -28.06 -0.53
N VAL A 462 -9.09 -28.15 -0.13
CA VAL A 462 -9.49 -28.38 1.26
C VAL A 462 -10.34 -29.64 1.37
N CYS A 463 -9.93 -30.56 2.24
CA CYS A 463 -10.68 -31.75 2.62
C CYS A 463 -10.42 -32.06 4.10
N ASP A 464 -11.38 -31.74 4.95
CA ASP A 464 -11.27 -31.87 6.41
C ASP A 464 -11.09 -33.33 6.86
N GLU A 465 -11.79 -34.27 6.22
CA GLU A 465 -11.69 -35.71 6.53
C GLU A 465 -10.28 -36.27 6.24
N ALA A 466 -9.61 -35.75 5.22
CA ALA A 466 -8.25 -36.11 4.86
C ALA A 466 -7.18 -35.29 5.61
N GLY A 467 -7.56 -34.25 6.36
CA GLY A 467 -6.63 -33.28 6.92
C GLY A 467 -5.81 -32.56 5.84
N CYS A 468 -6.43 -32.28 4.68
CA CYS A 468 -5.78 -31.62 3.56
C CYS A 468 -6.23 -30.16 3.48
N ASP A 469 -5.31 -29.23 3.65
CA ASP A 469 -5.48 -27.80 3.35
C ASP A 469 -4.17 -27.32 2.74
N VAL A 470 -4.15 -27.18 1.41
CA VAL A 470 -2.94 -26.91 0.64
C VAL A 470 -3.22 -25.94 -0.50
N THR A 471 -2.25 -25.06 -0.75
CA THR A 471 -2.21 -24.21 -1.94
C THR A 471 -1.08 -24.69 -2.86
N LEU A 472 -1.40 -24.87 -4.13
CA LEU A 472 -0.55 -25.48 -5.14
C LEU A 472 -0.41 -24.53 -6.33
N GLN A 473 0.81 -24.29 -6.77
CA GLN A 473 1.07 -23.50 -7.97
C GLN A 473 0.78 -24.36 -9.21
N GLU A 474 -0.11 -23.92 -10.11
CA GLU A 474 -0.48 -24.67 -11.32
C GLU A 474 0.73 -25.13 -12.16
N PRO A 475 1.78 -24.31 -12.38
CA PRO A 475 2.97 -24.72 -13.16
C PRO A 475 3.76 -25.88 -12.55
N HIS A 476 3.53 -26.17 -11.27
CA HIS A 476 4.21 -27.24 -10.54
C HIS A 476 3.34 -28.49 -10.37
N LEU A 477 2.11 -28.50 -10.90
CA LEU A 477 1.25 -29.66 -10.86
C LEU A 477 1.69 -30.68 -11.92
N PRO A 478 1.92 -31.96 -11.53
CA PRO A 478 2.01 -33.04 -12.49
C PRO A 478 0.75 -33.11 -13.37
N GLU A 479 0.92 -33.40 -14.67
CA GLU A 479 -0.15 -33.40 -15.67
C GLU A 479 -1.38 -34.22 -15.26
N ALA A 480 -1.18 -35.36 -14.58
CA ALA A 480 -2.27 -36.20 -14.09
C ALA A 480 -3.12 -35.51 -13.00
N ILE A 481 -2.50 -34.73 -12.11
CA ILE A 481 -3.18 -33.99 -11.04
C ILE A 481 -3.86 -32.76 -11.62
N HIS A 482 -3.18 -32.02 -12.50
CA HIS A 482 -3.77 -30.88 -13.20
C HIS A 482 -5.01 -31.27 -14.01
N SER A 483 -4.94 -32.37 -14.76
CA SER A 483 -6.08 -32.89 -15.52
C SER A 483 -7.25 -33.33 -14.63
N LEU A 484 -6.97 -33.90 -13.45
CA LEU A 484 -8.00 -34.26 -12.47
C LEU A 484 -8.69 -33.00 -11.92
N PHE A 485 -7.93 -31.96 -11.60
CA PHE A 485 -8.47 -30.70 -11.09
C PHE A 485 -9.32 -29.98 -12.13
N GLU A 486 -8.87 -29.91 -13.39
CA GLU A 486 -9.64 -29.31 -14.47
C GLU A 486 -10.97 -30.03 -14.72
N ARG A 487 -10.98 -31.37 -14.73
CA ARG A 487 -12.23 -32.15 -14.81
C ARG A 487 -13.14 -31.93 -13.60
N THR A 488 -12.55 -31.85 -12.41
CA THR A 488 -13.32 -31.60 -11.18
C THR A 488 -14.00 -30.23 -11.22
N LEU A 489 -13.36 -29.22 -11.82
CA LEU A 489 -13.93 -27.87 -11.98
C LEU A 489 -14.80 -27.70 -13.23
N ALA A 490 -14.79 -28.65 -14.16
CA ALA A 490 -15.49 -28.55 -15.44
C ALA A 490 -16.76 -29.38 -15.41
N ASP A 491 -17.75 -28.97 -14.61
CA ASP A 491 -19.15 -29.42 -14.66
C ASP A 491 -20.02 -28.48 -13.80
N ASP A 492 -20.51 -27.41 -14.43
CA ASP A 492 -21.94 -27.13 -14.71
C ASP A 492 -22.05 -26.02 -15.77
#